data_AF-A0A7K4G486-F1
#
_entry.id   AF-A0A7K4G486-F1
#
_cell.length_a   1.000
_cell.length_b   1.000
_cell.length_c   1.000
_cell.angle_alpha   90.00
_cell.angle_beta   90.00
_cell.angle_gamma   90.00
#
_symmetry.space_group_name_H-M   'P 1'
#
loop_
_entity.id
_entity.type
_entity.pdbx_description
1 polymer ?
#
loop_
_entity_poly.entity_id
_entity_poly.type
_entity_poly.pdbx_seq_one_letter_code
_entity_poly.pdbx_strand_id
1 'polypeptide(L)'
;LEFLKNNFAGGVDNFLCFSEGERDEEAVSARKRLAEEKDYSAALEYFPKHLKYERILIDHLSKYKNDYAGAVNKLPRNLQLLFIHAFQSYLFNNELKKLLESKKWTGSEELDLIGYESQTTPEQDLALQEFGLTKESFQLKTLSYLSSRGSKRKAFVKVNDFSILSEDPLKLRFSLGSGSYATVVIDYLLE
;
A
#
# COMPACT_ATOMS: atom_id res chain seq x y z
N LEU A 1 5.57 -2.29 5.77
CA LEU A 1 6.47 -1.87 6.87
C LEU A 1 7.89 -2.38 6.66
N GLU A 2 8.10 -3.68 6.52
CA GLU A 2 9.44 -4.29 6.39
C GLU A 2 10.33 -3.67 5.30
N PHE A 3 9.78 -3.35 4.13
CA PHE A 3 10.54 -2.67 3.07
C PHE A 3 11.07 -1.30 3.50
N LEU A 4 10.29 -0.50 4.24
CA LEU A 4 10.73 0.79 4.80
C LEU A 4 11.80 0.63 5.88
N LYS A 5 11.82 -0.52 6.57
CA LYS A 5 12.90 -0.90 7.50
C LYS A 5 14.15 -1.43 6.78
N ASN A 6 14.17 -1.41 5.46
CA ASN A 6 15.18 -2.05 4.62
C ASN A 6 15.30 -3.58 4.86
N ASN A 7 14.28 -4.21 5.46
CA ASN A 7 14.18 -5.65 5.67
C ASN A 7 13.44 -6.31 4.50
N PHE A 8 14.14 -6.53 3.39
CA PHE A 8 13.55 -7.14 2.20
C PHE A 8 13.14 -8.60 2.43
N ALA A 9 13.88 -9.33 3.27
CA ALA A 9 13.55 -10.71 3.62
C ALA A 9 12.16 -10.79 4.29
N GLY A 10 11.95 -9.99 5.35
CA GLY A 10 10.65 -9.93 6.01
C GLY A 10 9.53 -9.41 5.11
N GLY A 11 9.81 -8.45 4.22
CA GLY A 11 8.83 -7.93 3.27
C GLY A 11 8.38 -8.97 2.26
N VAL A 12 9.32 -9.72 1.68
CA VAL A 12 9.02 -10.83 0.76
C VAL A 12 8.33 -11.96 1.50
N ASP A 13 8.76 -12.28 2.72
CA ASP A 13 8.14 -13.34 3.50
C ASP A 13 6.68 -13.03 3.81
N ASN A 14 6.38 -11.78 4.23
CA ASN A 14 5.00 -11.33 4.41
C ASN A 14 4.20 -11.43 3.10
N PHE A 15 4.76 -10.99 1.97
CA PHE A 15 4.07 -11.03 0.69
C PHE A 15 3.76 -12.46 0.22
N LEU A 16 4.65 -13.41 0.50
CA LEU A 16 4.51 -14.81 0.09
C LEU A 16 3.68 -15.65 1.05
N CYS A 17 3.83 -15.44 2.37
CA CYS A 17 3.32 -16.36 3.38
C CYS A 17 2.05 -15.87 4.10
N PHE A 18 1.77 -14.56 4.09
CA PHE A 18 0.57 -14.02 4.72
C PHE A 18 -0.69 -14.50 3.97
N SER A 19 -1.64 -15.07 4.71
CA SER A 19 -2.85 -15.71 4.14
C SER A 19 -4.16 -15.30 4.83
N GLU A 20 -4.11 -14.37 5.79
CA GLU A 20 -5.31 -13.90 6.46
C GLU A 20 -6.18 -13.09 5.49
N GLY A 21 -7.48 -13.39 5.45
CA GLY A 21 -8.43 -12.74 4.55
C GLY A 21 -8.43 -13.27 3.10
N GLU A 22 -7.53 -14.22 2.78
CA GLU A 22 -7.56 -14.93 1.50
C GLU A 22 -8.74 -15.90 1.44
N ARG A 23 -9.44 -15.92 0.31
CA ARG A 23 -10.63 -16.77 0.08
C ARG A 23 -10.32 -17.99 -0.77
N ASP A 24 -9.21 -17.96 -1.51
CA ASP A 24 -8.75 -19.10 -2.30
C ASP A 24 -8.03 -20.11 -1.39
N GLU A 25 -8.65 -21.28 -1.19
CA GLU A 25 -8.13 -22.35 -0.34
C GLU A 25 -6.80 -22.95 -0.85
N GLU A 26 -6.59 -23.01 -2.17
CA GLU A 26 -5.34 -23.47 -2.76
C GLU A 26 -4.22 -22.47 -2.45
N ALA A 27 -4.52 -21.17 -2.58
CA ALA A 27 -3.58 -20.10 -2.21
C ALA A 27 -3.22 -20.17 -0.73
N VAL A 28 -4.22 -20.27 0.17
CA VAL A 28 -3.98 -20.39 1.61
C VAL A 28 -3.08 -21.57 1.93
N SER A 29 -3.35 -22.74 1.34
CA SER A 29 -2.58 -23.96 1.57
C SER A 29 -1.14 -23.84 1.06
N ALA A 30 -0.95 -23.28 -0.14
CA ALA A 30 0.39 -23.05 -0.71
C ALA A 30 1.22 -22.08 0.13
N ARG A 31 0.62 -20.97 0.58
CA ARG A 31 1.30 -19.97 1.40
C ARG A 31 1.73 -20.52 2.77
N LYS A 32 0.86 -21.29 3.43
CA LYS A 32 1.19 -21.98 4.70
C LYS A 32 2.33 -22.97 4.54
N ARG A 33 2.26 -23.82 3.50
CA ARG A 33 3.32 -24.78 3.20
C ARG A 33 4.67 -24.10 2.97
N LEU A 34 4.70 -23.02 2.18
CA LEU A 34 5.93 -22.26 1.95
C LEU A 34 6.44 -21.61 3.23
N ALA A 35 5.56 -21.15 4.11
CA ALA A 35 5.95 -20.56 5.40
C ALA A 35 6.72 -21.55 6.28
N GLU A 36 6.33 -22.83 6.27
CA GLU A 36 6.94 -23.92 7.04
C GLU A 36 8.23 -24.44 6.39
N GLU A 37 8.19 -24.73 5.08
CA GLU A 37 9.29 -25.41 4.39
C GLU A 37 10.42 -24.45 3.98
N LYS A 38 10.08 -23.20 3.65
CA LYS A 38 10.96 -22.19 3.01
C LYS A 38 11.71 -22.71 1.77
N ASP A 39 11.21 -23.77 1.13
CA ASP A 39 11.76 -24.32 -0.10
C ASP A 39 11.12 -23.67 -1.33
N TYR A 40 11.77 -22.63 -1.84
CA TYR A 40 11.32 -21.91 -3.04
C TYR A 40 11.38 -22.77 -4.31
N SER A 41 12.22 -23.81 -4.36
CA SER A 41 12.33 -24.67 -5.55
C SER A 41 11.09 -25.56 -5.67
N ALA A 42 10.70 -26.20 -4.55
CA ALA A 42 9.48 -26.99 -4.47
C ALA A 42 8.21 -26.13 -4.61
N ALA A 43 8.23 -24.90 -4.10
CA ALA A 43 7.08 -24.01 -4.13
C ALA A 43 6.54 -23.70 -5.53
N LEU A 44 7.38 -23.69 -6.57
CA LEU A 44 6.93 -23.48 -7.95
C LEU A 44 5.99 -24.59 -8.45
N GLU A 45 6.05 -25.79 -7.88
CA GLU A 45 5.22 -26.92 -8.28
C GLU A 45 3.79 -26.80 -7.76
N TYR A 46 3.61 -26.27 -6.55
CA TYR A 46 2.31 -26.22 -5.88
C TYR A 46 1.68 -24.82 -5.78
N PHE A 47 2.44 -23.72 -5.96
CA PHE A 47 1.83 -22.38 -5.96
C PHE A 47 0.83 -22.20 -7.11
N PRO A 48 -0.40 -21.73 -6.87
CA PRO A 48 -1.38 -21.52 -7.94
C PRO A 48 -0.84 -20.62 -9.08
N LYS A 49 -1.11 -21.00 -10.33
CA LYS A 49 -0.56 -20.29 -11.52
C LYS A 49 -1.06 -18.84 -11.65
N HIS A 50 -2.21 -18.52 -11.07
CA HIS A 50 -2.80 -17.18 -11.11
C HIS A 50 -2.09 -16.20 -10.16
N LEU A 51 -1.34 -16.69 -9.14
CA LEU A 51 -0.50 -15.90 -8.23
C LEU A 51 0.83 -15.52 -8.91
N LYS A 52 0.72 -14.75 -9.99
CA LYS A 52 1.84 -14.45 -10.89
C LYS A 52 2.98 -13.72 -10.18
N TYR A 53 2.67 -12.80 -9.27
CA TYR A 53 3.68 -11.97 -8.60
C TYR A 53 4.45 -12.77 -7.55
N GLU A 54 3.75 -13.62 -6.80
CA GLU A 54 4.33 -14.54 -5.84
C GLU A 54 5.26 -15.51 -6.55
N ARG A 55 4.79 -16.12 -7.66
CA ARG A 55 5.62 -17.02 -8.47
C ARG A 55 6.87 -16.35 -9.05
N ILE A 56 6.82 -15.05 -9.38
CA ILE A 56 8.01 -14.28 -9.79
C ILE A 56 9.04 -14.21 -8.67
N LEU A 57 8.61 -13.92 -7.44
CA LEU A 57 9.53 -13.87 -6.29
C LEU A 57 10.11 -15.25 -5.97
N ILE A 58 9.26 -16.28 -5.96
CA ILE A 58 9.66 -17.68 -5.70
C ILE A 58 10.66 -18.15 -6.76
N ASP A 59 10.40 -17.90 -8.05
CA ASP A 59 11.32 -18.28 -9.13
C ASP A 59 12.70 -17.63 -8.98
N HIS A 60 12.75 -16.33 -8.64
CA HIS A 60 14.02 -15.66 -8.38
C HIS A 60 14.76 -16.26 -7.18
N LEU A 61 14.06 -16.47 -6.06
CA LEU A 61 14.66 -16.99 -4.82
C LEU A 61 15.06 -18.48 -4.91
N SER A 62 14.44 -19.26 -5.80
CA SER A 62 14.86 -20.63 -6.09
C SER A 62 16.26 -20.69 -6.73
N LYS A 63 16.62 -19.66 -7.51
CA LYS A 63 17.91 -19.56 -8.24
C LYS A 63 18.95 -18.79 -7.44
N TYR A 64 18.54 -17.73 -6.75
CA TYR A 64 19.40 -16.80 -6.03
C TYR A 64 19.00 -16.74 -4.56
N LYS A 65 19.54 -17.67 -3.78
CA LYS A 65 19.27 -17.76 -2.34
C LYS A 65 19.61 -16.42 -1.66
N ASN A 66 18.70 -15.96 -0.79
CA ASN A 66 18.81 -14.73 0.00
C ASN A 66 18.84 -13.40 -0.79
N ASP A 67 18.65 -13.42 -2.12
CA ASP A 67 18.56 -12.18 -2.92
C ASP A 67 17.12 -11.62 -2.97
N TYR A 68 16.61 -11.22 -1.80
CA TYR A 68 15.25 -10.71 -1.66
C TYR A 68 15.02 -9.37 -2.36
N ALA A 69 16.02 -8.48 -2.35
CA ALA A 69 15.93 -7.22 -3.05
C ALA A 69 15.92 -7.41 -4.57
N GLY A 70 16.75 -8.33 -5.09
CA GLY A 70 16.70 -8.74 -6.49
C GLY A 70 15.37 -9.36 -6.87
N ALA A 71 14.76 -10.18 -5.99
CA ALA A 71 13.44 -10.74 -6.20
C ALA A 71 12.37 -9.64 -6.34
N VAL A 72 12.33 -8.69 -5.41
CA VAL A 72 11.40 -7.54 -5.48
C VAL A 72 11.59 -6.73 -6.75
N ASN A 73 12.84 -6.55 -7.20
CA ASN A 73 13.15 -5.85 -8.44
C ASN A 73 12.57 -6.54 -9.70
N LYS A 74 12.20 -7.83 -9.63
CA LYS A 74 11.51 -8.54 -10.72
C LYS A 74 10.02 -8.22 -10.82
N LEU A 75 9.41 -7.67 -9.77
CA LEU A 75 8.00 -7.29 -9.80
C LEU A 75 7.76 -6.08 -10.71
N PRO A 76 6.54 -5.87 -11.24
CA PRO A 76 6.22 -4.64 -11.95
C PRO A 76 6.41 -3.40 -11.07
N ARG A 77 6.86 -2.29 -11.67
CA ARG A 77 7.19 -1.06 -10.95
C ARG A 77 6.05 -0.54 -10.06
N ASN A 78 4.81 -0.62 -10.54
CA ASN A 78 3.64 -0.17 -9.77
C ASN A 78 3.42 -0.98 -8.49
N LEU A 79 3.69 -2.29 -8.52
CA LEU A 79 3.58 -3.15 -7.35
C LEU A 79 4.71 -2.89 -6.35
N GLN A 80 5.92 -2.65 -6.84
CA GLN A 80 7.04 -2.26 -5.97
C GLN A 80 6.74 -0.94 -5.23
N LEU A 81 6.19 0.05 -5.94
CA LEU A 81 5.80 1.34 -5.36
C LEU A 81 4.62 1.23 -4.39
N LEU A 82 3.68 0.30 -4.63
CA LEU A 82 2.53 0.07 -3.75
C LEU A 82 2.94 -0.16 -2.30
N PHE A 83 4.01 -0.92 -2.07
CA PHE A 83 4.50 -1.22 -0.72
C PHE A 83 4.90 0.02 0.09
N ILE A 84 5.42 1.04 -0.60
CA ILE A 84 5.83 2.31 0.01
C ILE A 84 4.61 3.21 0.16
N HIS A 85 3.83 3.35 -0.91
CA HIS A 85 2.67 4.24 -0.95
C HIS A 85 1.53 3.81 -0.02
N ALA A 86 1.39 2.51 0.27
CA ALA A 86 0.38 2.01 1.21
C ALA A 86 0.57 2.62 2.61
N PHE A 87 1.80 2.66 3.12
CA PHE A 87 2.06 3.24 4.43
C PHE A 87 1.99 4.78 4.42
N GLN A 88 2.43 5.43 3.34
CA GLN A 88 2.21 6.88 3.18
C GLN A 88 0.73 7.23 3.18
N SER A 89 -0.11 6.41 2.53
CA SER A 89 -1.56 6.58 2.51
C SER A 89 -2.19 6.37 3.88
N TYR A 90 -1.68 5.41 4.67
CA TYR A 90 -2.10 5.22 6.06
C TYR A 90 -1.83 6.47 6.91
N LEU A 91 -0.61 7.01 6.87
CA LEU A 91 -0.26 8.23 7.62
C LEU A 91 -1.09 9.43 7.16
N PHE A 92 -1.28 9.58 5.85
CA PHE A 92 -2.14 10.63 5.28
C PHE A 92 -3.58 10.52 5.77
N ASN A 93 -4.17 9.31 5.79
CA ASN A 93 -5.54 9.11 6.25
C ASN A 93 -5.70 9.43 7.74
N ASN A 94 -4.70 9.11 8.57
CA ASN A 94 -4.71 9.49 9.98
C ASN A 94 -4.71 11.01 10.16
N GLU A 95 -3.92 11.74 9.36
CA GLU A 95 -3.89 13.20 9.41
C GLU A 95 -5.17 13.83 8.86
N LEU A 96 -5.71 13.26 7.79
CA LEU A 96 -7.01 13.65 7.23
C LEU A 96 -8.13 13.51 8.27
N LYS A 97 -8.14 12.41 9.02
CA LYS A 97 -9.12 12.21 10.10
C LYS A 97 -9.07 13.33 11.14
N LYS A 98 -7.87 13.73 11.59
CA LYS A 98 -7.71 14.85 12.54
C LYS A 98 -8.20 16.18 11.96
N LEU A 99 -7.88 16.44 10.70
CA LEU A 99 -8.36 17.64 10.00
C LEU A 99 -9.89 17.68 10.00
N LEU A 100 -10.55 16.56 9.70
CA LEU A 100 -12.01 16.44 9.72
C LEU A 100 -12.59 16.66 11.13
N GLU A 101 -11.99 16.04 12.16
CA GLU A 101 -12.39 16.18 13.56
C GLU A 101 -12.27 17.62 14.08
N SER A 102 -11.28 18.37 13.59
CA SER A 102 -11.09 19.77 13.97
C SER A 102 -12.27 20.68 13.55
N LYS A 103 -13.06 20.26 12.55
CA LYS A 103 -14.13 21.04 11.90
C LYS A 103 -13.68 22.41 11.36
N LYS A 104 -12.37 22.60 11.15
CA LYS A 104 -11.76 23.86 10.67
C LYS A 104 -11.13 23.67 9.29
N TRP A 105 -11.88 23.07 8.36
CA TRP A 105 -11.44 22.84 6.99
C TRP A 105 -12.27 23.67 6.01
N THR A 106 -11.66 23.99 4.88
CA THR A 106 -12.18 24.86 3.82
C THR A 106 -12.46 24.11 2.52
N GLY A 107 -11.97 22.86 2.41
CA GLY A 107 -12.07 22.04 1.20
C GLY A 107 -10.91 22.22 0.23
N SER A 108 -9.88 23.00 0.59
CA SER A 108 -8.73 23.32 -0.26
C SER A 108 -7.39 22.85 0.32
N GLU A 109 -7.43 22.19 1.47
CA GLU A 109 -6.26 21.73 2.20
C GLU A 109 -5.48 20.66 1.42
N GLU A 110 -4.15 20.75 1.55
CA GLU A 110 -3.23 19.71 1.09
C GLU A 110 -2.42 19.21 2.29
N LEU A 111 -2.40 17.89 2.47
CA LEU A 111 -1.65 17.21 3.52
C LEU A 111 -0.41 16.54 2.93
N ASP A 112 0.57 16.28 3.79
CA ASP A 112 1.80 15.60 3.38
C ASP A 112 1.58 14.10 3.17
N LEU A 113 2.06 13.62 2.02
CA LEU A 113 2.53 12.25 1.89
C LEU A 113 3.98 12.23 2.37
N ILE A 114 4.18 11.76 3.59
CA ILE A 114 5.49 11.79 4.26
C ILE A 114 6.54 11.05 3.43
N GLY A 115 7.69 11.66 3.26
CA GLY A 115 8.91 11.07 2.72
C GLY A 115 10.15 11.65 3.39
N TYR A 116 11.34 11.30 2.90
CA TYR A 116 12.59 11.59 3.60
C TYR A 116 12.98 13.09 3.61
N GLU A 117 12.41 13.90 2.71
CA GLU A 117 12.58 15.37 2.65
C GLU A 117 11.38 16.12 3.25
N SER A 118 10.36 15.42 3.76
CA SER A 118 9.20 16.06 4.40
C SER A 118 9.56 16.72 5.72
N GLN A 119 8.85 17.81 6.02
CA GLN A 119 8.81 18.38 7.37
C GLN A 119 7.69 17.67 8.15
N THR A 120 8.04 17.01 9.25
CA THR A 120 7.09 16.28 10.09
C THR A 120 6.72 17.09 11.34
N THR A 121 5.49 16.91 11.83
CA THR A 121 5.08 17.38 13.16
C THR A 121 5.49 16.35 14.24
N PRO A 122 5.56 16.74 15.53
CA PRO A 122 5.83 15.79 16.62
C PRO A 122 4.88 14.59 16.64
N GLU A 123 3.61 14.79 16.31
CA GLU A 123 2.62 13.71 16.24
C GLU A 123 2.90 12.75 15.09
N GLN A 124 3.37 13.26 13.95
CA GLN A 124 3.77 12.43 12.81
C GLN A 124 5.04 11.63 13.12
N ASP A 125 6.00 12.23 13.83
CA ASP A 125 7.19 11.52 14.30
C ASP A 125 6.83 10.39 15.26
N LEU A 126 5.92 10.63 16.21
CA LEU A 126 5.40 9.60 17.10
C LEU A 126 4.71 8.47 16.33
N ALA A 127 3.84 8.81 15.37
CA ALA A 127 3.17 7.82 14.53
C ALA A 127 4.15 6.97 13.70
N LEU A 128 5.27 7.53 13.26
CA LEU A 128 6.34 6.77 12.60
C LEU A 128 7.06 5.84 13.59
N GLN A 129 7.38 6.35 14.79
CA GLN A 129 8.08 5.62 15.83
C GLN A 129 7.29 4.43 16.37
N GLU A 130 5.96 4.49 16.41
CA GLU A 130 5.09 3.35 16.75
C GLU A 130 5.38 2.12 15.87
N PHE A 131 5.82 2.33 14.62
CA PHE A 131 6.20 1.26 13.71
C PHE A 131 7.72 1.04 13.64
N GLY A 132 8.50 1.74 14.46
CA GLY A 132 9.97 1.72 14.42
C GLY A 132 10.54 2.35 13.15
N LEU A 133 9.90 3.42 12.65
CA LEU A 133 10.29 4.14 11.45
C LEU A 133 10.64 5.60 11.77
N THR A 134 11.36 6.23 10.85
CA THR A 134 11.56 7.69 10.79
C THR A 134 11.33 8.16 9.36
N LYS A 135 11.37 9.47 9.10
CA LYS A 135 11.27 9.98 7.72
C LYS A 135 12.40 9.44 6.82
N GLU A 136 13.59 9.21 7.37
CA GLU A 136 14.73 8.62 6.68
C GLU A 136 14.46 7.17 6.21
N SER A 137 13.50 6.47 6.82
CA SER A 137 13.08 5.13 6.36
C SER A 137 12.48 5.14 4.95
N PHE A 138 12.00 6.29 4.46
CA PHE A 138 11.55 6.47 3.08
C PHE A 138 12.71 6.66 2.09
N GLN A 139 13.96 6.73 2.56
CA GLN A 139 15.17 6.72 1.76
C GLN A 139 15.79 5.32 1.76
N LEU A 140 15.37 4.48 0.81
CA LEU A 140 15.80 3.09 0.75
C LEU A 140 17.22 2.97 0.23
N LYS A 141 18.08 2.25 0.96
CA LYS A 141 19.48 2.05 0.57
C LYS A 141 19.63 1.01 -0.54
N THR A 142 18.92 -0.11 -0.42
CA THR A 142 19.09 -1.25 -1.35
C THR A 142 18.33 -1.07 -2.67
N LEU A 143 17.16 -0.42 -2.65
CA LEU A 143 16.37 -0.09 -3.85
C LEU A 143 16.07 1.42 -3.88
N SER A 144 17.11 2.23 -4.08
CA SER A 144 17.03 3.69 -3.95
C SER A 144 16.00 4.35 -4.87
N TYR A 145 15.71 3.75 -6.02
CA TYR A 145 14.69 4.24 -6.95
C TYR A 145 13.25 4.14 -6.40
N LEU A 146 13.02 3.36 -5.34
CA LEU A 146 11.74 3.30 -4.60
C LEU A 146 11.66 4.32 -3.46
N SER A 147 12.74 5.07 -3.22
CA SER A 147 12.74 6.11 -2.20
C SER A 147 11.71 7.18 -2.53
N SER A 148 11.03 7.68 -1.49
CA SER A 148 10.06 8.74 -1.62
C SER A 148 10.53 9.98 -0.89
N ARG A 149 10.75 11.07 -1.62
CA ARG A 149 11.04 12.41 -1.07
C ARG A 149 9.88 12.96 -0.24
N GLY A 150 8.67 12.50 -0.55
CA GLY A 150 7.43 13.04 -0.03
C GLY A 150 6.77 13.97 -1.06
N SER A 151 5.50 14.26 -0.86
CA SER A 151 4.73 15.14 -1.73
C SER A 151 3.52 15.70 -0.98
N LYS A 152 2.80 16.64 -1.59
CA LYS A 152 1.50 17.09 -1.11
C LYS A 152 0.38 16.32 -1.81
N ARG A 153 -0.69 16.04 -1.07
CA ARG A 153 -1.91 15.42 -1.58
C ARG A 153 -3.11 16.21 -1.09
N LYS A 154 -4.05 16.50 -2.00
CA LYS A 154 -5.32 17.16 -1.66
C LYS A 154 -6.11 16.31 -0.66
N ALA A 155 -6.56 16.96 0.42
CA ALA A 155 -7.43 16.36 1.42
C ALA A 155 -8.84 16.12 0.88
N PHE A 156 -9.30 16.98 -0.02
CA PHE A 156 -10.66 16.96 -0.56
C PHE A 156 -10.67 16.82 -2.07
N VAL A 157 -11.70 16.14 -2.57
CA VAL A 157 -12.02 16.07 -4.00
C VAL A 157 -13.31 16.84 -4.25
N LYS A 158 -13.30 17.67 -5.30
CA LYS A 158 -14.52 18.29 -5.79
C LYS A 158 -15.32 17.29 -6.62
N VAL A 159 -16.55 17.01 -6.17
CA VAL A 159 -17.54 16.27 -6.97
C VAL A 159 -18.20 17.25 -7.94
N ASN A 160 -18.13 16.98 -9.23
CA ASN A 160 -18.74 17.81 -10.27
C ASN A 160 -19.97 17.10 -10.87
N ASP A 161 -20.88 17.88 -11.46
CA ASP A 161 -22.04 17.37 -12.21
C ASP A 161 -22.91 16.37 -11.43
N PHE A 162 -23.01 16.54 -10.11
CA PHE A 162 -23.78 15.64 -9.26
C PHE A 162 -25.27 15.72 -9.57
N SER A 163 -25.89 14.58 -9.83
CA SER A 163 -27.34 14.47 -10.05
C SER A 163 -27.88 13.09 -9.64
N ILE A 164 -29.07 13.08 -9.06
CA ILE A 164 -29.86 11.87 -8.80
C ILE A 164 -30.78 11.67 -10.01
N LEU A 165 -30.59 10.56 -10.73
CA LEU A 165 -31.34 10.23 -11.94
C LEU A 165 -32.59 9.38 -11.63
N SER A 166 -32.56 8.62 -10.53
CA SER A 166 -33.64 7.76 -10.06
C SER A 166 -33.37 7.40 -8.60
N GLU A 167 -34.40 7.24 -7.78
CA GLU A 167 -34.26 6.81 -6.37
C GLU A 167 -34.47 5.31 -6.20
N ASP A 168 -35.24 4.67 -7.11
CA ASP A 168 -35.46 3.22 -7.09
C ASP A 168 -35.42 2.60 -8.51
N PRO A 169 -34.38 1.83 -8.86
CA PRO A 169 -33.12 1.70 -8.12
C PRO A 169 -32.38 3.05 -8.10
N LEU A 170 -31.59 3.30 -7.05
CA LEU A 170 -30.79 4.52 -6.92
C LEU A 170 -29.80 4.64 -8.09
N LYS A 171 -29.92 5.71 -8.87
CA LYS A 171 -29.03 6.05 -9.98
C LYS A 171 -28.43 7.42 -9.75
N LEU A 172 -27.11 7.49 -9.63
CA LEU A 172 -26.35 8.72 -9.44
C LEU A 172 -25.48 8.99 -10.67
N ARG A 173 -25.26 10.27 -10.98
CA ARG A 173 -24.25 10.73 -11.94
C ARG A 173 -23.40 11.81 -11.28
N PHE A 174 -22.08 11.69 -11.43
CA PHE A 174 -21.11 12.69 -11.03
C PHE A 174 -19.77 12.45 -11.75
N SER A 175 -18.91 13.46 -11.74
CA SER A 175 -17.57 13.43 -12.32
C SER A 175 -16.52 13.70 -11.23
N LEU A 176 -15.42 12.94 -11.24
CA LEU A 176 -14.29 13.12 -10.34
C LEU A 176 -12.99 13.35 -11.12
N GLY A 177 -12.04 14.05 -10.49
CA GLY A 177 -10.68 14.14 -11.00
C GLY A 177 -9.96 12.79 -10.96
N SER A 178 -8.92 12.64 -11.78
CA SER A 178 -8.06 11.45 -11.78
C SER A 178 -7.48 11.16 -10.39
N GLY A 179 -7.46 9.89 -9.98
CA GLY A 179 -6.92 9.47 -8.67
C GLY A 179 -7.90 9.58 -7.51
N SER A 180 -9.17 9.90 -7.79
CA SER A 180 -10.26 9.90 -6.81
C SER A 180 -11.09 8.61 -6.90
N TYR A 181 -11.65 8.19 -5.77
CA TYR A 181 -12.40 6.94 -5.66
C TYR A 181 -13.89 7.23 -5.53
N ALA A 182 -14.69 6.72 -6.46
CA ALA A 182 -16.15 6.85 -6.41
C ALA A 182 -16.75 6.24 -5.13
N THR A 183 -16.10 5.21 -4.57
CA THR A 183 -16.50 4.59 -3.30
C THR A 183 -16.50 5.57 -2.14
N VAL A 184 -15.56 6.54 -2.09
CA VAL A 184 -15.51 7.56 -1.02
C VAL A 184 -16.70 8.52 -1.12
N VAL A 185 -17.15 8.83 -2.35
CA VAL A 185 -18.35 9.66 -2.56
C VAL A 185 -19.60 8.91 -2.13
N ILE A 186 -19.70 7.62 -2.48
CA ILE A 186 -20.84 6.78 -2.09
C ILE A 186 -20.89 6.64 -0.57
N ASP A 187 -19.77 6.36 0.08
CA ASP A 187 -19.66 6.26 1.54
C ASP A 187 -20.18 7.53 2.22
N TYR A 188 -19.71 8.70 1.77
CA TYR A 188 -20.17 10.01 2.26
C TYR A 188 -21.67 10.29 2.05
N LEU A 189 -22.27 9.75 0.99
CA LEU A 189 -23.69 9.95 0.69
C LEU A 189 -24.61 8.98 1.45
N LEU A 190 -24.06 7.89 1.98
CA LEU A 190 -24.80 6.85 2.71
C LEU A 190 -24.67 6.99 4.23
N GLU A 191 -23.71 7.78 4.72
CA GLU A 191 -23.64 8.27 6.10
C GLU A 191 -24.73 9.32 6.40
#